data_AF-A0A7J9WR21-F1
#
_entry.id   AF-A0A7J9WR21-F1
#
_cell.length_a   1.000
_cell.length_b   1.000
_cell.length_c   1.000
_cell.angle_alpha   90.00
_cell.angle_beta   90.00
_cell.angle_gamma   90.00
#
_symmetry.space_group_name_H-M   'P 1'
#
loop_
_entity.id
_entity.type
_entity.pdbx_description
1 polymer ?
#
loop_
_entity_poly.entity_id
_entity_poly.type
_entity_poly.pdbx_seq_one_letter_code
_entity_poly.pdbx_strand_id
1 'polypeptide(L)'
;RGGGDPGRGLSHRGDRRAQAGRAADLRVRDADRLARDLPRSTSPRRHGDRHLHPGSRGLDRRVSGGPAARPSREQYDPRSLAGRRHVPRGQPRSRVRCGPHGRAHRDLESGRALACGAPCARPGARWAARAPPPRGSAFSRLRALNAAPAAGRVARIPGPLLRVGVKVTACVVSWNTAEYLPGVLTSLLAQTHPNLDVLVVDNASLDGSDDVVRGFPDVRLVANQVNRGFAGAANQGVALAVDADAFLVCNPDATLEPDYVARAVKALADRDRRAAVQGKLWRSQGADPTRAGERIIDTTGHLAFRTRLFRNRGEGQVDVGQFDEAGEVFGVSGALALYRVAALHDVACRGEVFDEDLFAFWEDVDLDWRLALRGWSTWYTPDACAWHERGGSGPRRSAVVERLNFVNRALVVLKNDHPPSLLRASPGVAFTTTLKAGELALTVPSAFLRSLGSVRLIPRTLERRRHVQRNATVAPAEVVARWFEPFDYSDWMRAWWRRVR
;
A
#
# COMPACT_ATOMS: atom_id res chain seq x y z
N ARG A 1 -9.22 -29.50 62.49
CA ARG A 1 -10.19 -30.20 61.61
C ARG A 1 -11.07 -29.12 60.98
N GLY A 2 -11.20 -29.08 59.64
CA GLY A 2 -12.02 -28.10 58.90
C GLY A 2 -11.43 -26.68 58.86
N GLY A 3 -11.41 -25.93 57.75
CA GLY A 3 -11.72 -26.29 56.35
C GLY A 3 -12.40 -25.14 55.58
N GLY A 4 -11.82 -24.68 54.48
CA GLY A 4 -12.49 -23.76 53.53
C GLY A 4 -11.65 -22.56 53.05
N ASP A 5 -10.96 -22.71 51.92
CA ASP A 5 -10.65 -21.61 50.99
C ASP A 5 -11.79 -21.56 49.93
N PRO A 6 -12.14 -20.38 49.38
CA PRO A 6 -11.65 -20.10 48.03
C PRO A 6 -11.32 -18.62 47.75
N GLY A 7 -10.09 -18.34 47.34
CA GLY A 7 -9.69 -17.02 46.85
C GLY A 7 -10.15 -16.68 45.42
N ARG A 8 -9.99 -15.41 45.03
CA ARG A 8 -9.83 -14.90 43.64
C ARG A 8 -9.57 -13.39 43.67
N GLY A 9 -8.66 -12.86 42.84
CA GLY A 9 -8.51 -11.39 42.78
C GLY A 9 -7.51 -10.72 41.83
N LEU A 10 -6.49 -11.39 41.25
CA LEU A 10 -5.49 -10.70 40.41
C LEU A 10 -5.02 -11.50 39.18
N SER A 11 -5.72 -11.37 38.03
CA SER A 11 -5.24 -11.89 36.73
C SER A 11 -5.74 -11.09 35.51
N HIS A 12 -5.36 -9.81 35.38
CA HIS A 12 -5.73 -8.98 34.22
C HIS A 12 -4.59 -8.26 33.48
N ARG A 13 -3.34 -8.32 33.98
CA ARG A 13 -2.16 -7.80 33.24
C ARG A 13 -1.38 -8.87 32.47
N GLY A 14 -1.27 -10.09 33.01
CA GLY A 14 -0.63 -11.22 32.31
C GLY A 14 -1.36 -11.60 31.02
N ASP A 15 -2.69 -11.72 31.09
CA ASP A 15 -3.52 -12.10 29.93
C ASP A 15 -3.42 -11.14 28.76
N ARG A 16 -3.28 -9.82 28.98
CA ARG A 16 -3.17 -8.87 27.86
C ARG A 16 -1.88 -9.03 27.07
N ARG A 17 -0.74 -9.32 27.72
CA ARG A 17 0.51 -9.65 27.03
C ARG A 17 0.43 -11.03 26.36
N ALA A 18 -0.14 -12.02 27.02
CA ALA A 18 -0.31 -13.36 26.44
C ALA A 18 -1.33 -13.40 25.28
N GLN A 19 -2.35 -12.54 25.28
CA GLN A 19 -3.29 -12.35 24.16
C GLN A 19 -2.64 -11.56 23.01
N ALA A 20 -1.85 -10.52 23.31
CA ALA A 20 -1.08 -9.81 22.28
C ALA A 20 -0.07 -10.72 21.57
N GLY A 21 0.69 -11.54 22.32
CA GLY A 21 1.61 -12.54 21.76
C GLY A 21 0.87 -13.58 20.90
N ARG A 22 -0.20 -14.20 21.42
CA ARG A 22 -1.02 -15.15 20.64
C ARG A 22 -1.68 -14.52 19.41
N ALA A 23 -2.04 -13.24 19.45
CA ALA A 23 -2.58 -12.52 18.29
C ALA A 23 -1.50 -12.24 17.23
N ALA A 24 -0.26 -11.94 17.65
CA ALA A 24 0.89 -11.80 16.75
C ALA A 24 1.28 -13.15 16.12
N ASP A 25 1.36 -14.23 16.90
CA ASP A 25 1.65 -15.58 16.38
C ASP A 25 0.61 -16.04 15.34
N LEU A 26 -0.68 -15.75 15.58
CA LEU A 26 -1.75 -16.04 14.62
C LEU A 26 -1.62 -15.19 13.34
N ARG A 27 -1.23 -13.92 13.45
CA ARG A 27 -0.95 -13.07 12.29
C ARG A 27 0.21 -13.60 11.46
N VAL A 28 1.33 -13.98 12.09
CA VAL A 28 2.49 -14.55 11.40
C VAL A 28 2.09 -15.84 10.67
N ARG A 29 1.34 -16.75 11.32
CA ARG A 29 0.87 -17.99 10.69
C ARG A 29 -0.09 -17.78 9.52
N ASP A 30 -0.98 -16.79 9.62
CA ASP A 30 -1.89 -16.43 8.53
C ASP A 30 -1.13 -15.74 7.38
N ALA A 31 -0.18 -14.87 7.69
CA ALA A 31 0.72 -14.23 6.72
C ALA A 31 1.59 -15.27 5.98
N ASP A 32 2.25 -16.18 6.69
CA ASP A 32 3.01 -17.31 6.13
C ASP A 32 2.17 -18.21 5.22
N ARG A 33 0.87 -18.33 5.49
CA ARG A 33 -0.05 -19.08 4.63
C ARG A 33 -0.36 -18.31 3.35
N LEU A 34 -0.71 -17.02 3.46
CA LEU A 34 -0.99 -16.17 2.31
C LEU A 34 0.23 -16.01 1.39
N ALA A 35 1.41 -15.86 1.98
CA ALA A 35 2.69 -15.74 1.28
C ALA A 35 3.07 -16.99 0.48
N ARG A 36 2.82 -18.19 1.02
CA ARG A 36 3.09 -19.45 0.30
C ARG A 36 2.19 -19.64 -0.92
N ASP A 37 0.97 -19.10 -0.87
CA ASP A 37 -0.04 -19.24 -1.92
C ASP A 37 0.03 -18.10 -2.97
N LEU A 38 0.79 -17.01 -2.72
CA LEU A 38 0.99 -15.92 -3.68
C LEU A 38 1.85 -16.39 -4.88
N PRO A 39 1.59 -15.88 -6.11
CA PRO A 39 2.39 -16.22 -7.27
C PRO A 39 3.78 -15.60 -7.14
N ARG A 40 4.82 -16.40 -7.36
CA ARG A 40 6.19 -15.88 -7.49
C ARG A 40 6.33 -15.14 -8.82
N SER A 41 7.18 -14.11 -8.87
CA SER A 41 7.73 -13.71 -10.17
C SER A 41 8.34 -14.95 -10.83
N THR A 42 7.98 -15.17 -12.10
CA THR A 42 8.70 -16.06 -13.00
C THR A 42 8.91 -15.30 -14.29
N SER A 43 10.04 -14.61 -14.39
CA SER A 43 10.51 -14.00 -15.63
C SER A 43 10.37 -15.00 -16.79
N PRO A 44 9.85 -14.61 -17.97
CA PRO A 44 9.89 -15.47 -19.14
C PRO A 44 11.35 -15.73 -19.48
N ARG A 45 11.83 -16.97 -19.26
CA ARG A 45 13.19 -17.35 -19.64
C ARG A 45 13.40 -17.02 -21.12
N ARG A 46 14.20 -15.99 -21.41
CA ARG A 46 14.81 -15.83 -22.72
C ARG A 46 15.70 -17.05 -22.93
N HIS A 47 15.17 -18.05 -23.61
CA HIS A 47 15.94 -19.23 -24.01
C HIS A 47 16.98 -18.78 -25.02
N GLY A 48 18.21 -18.56 -24.55
CA GLY A 48 19.37 -18.38 -25.41
C GLY A 48 19.59 -19.62 -26.28
N ASP A 49 20.07 -19.38 -27.49
CA ASP A 49 20.14 -20.37 -28.56
C ASP A 49 20.85 -21.67 -28.18
N ARG A 50 20.25 -22.79 -28.57
CA ARG A 50 20.99 -24.02 -28.83
C ARG A 50 20.59 -24.56 -30.19
N HIS A 51 21.52 -24.44 -31.13
CA HIS A 51 21.45 -25.08 -32.44
C HIS A 51 21.21 -26.58 -32.29
N LEU A 52 20.12 -27.08 -32.87
CA LEU A 52 19.98 -28.47 -33.29
C LEU A 52 19.31 -28.48 -34.68
N HIS A 53 20.04 -29.00 -35.67
CA HIS A 53 19.49 -29.29 -36.99
C HIS A 53 18.43 -30.40 -36.91
N PRO A 54 17.37 -30.32 -37.73
CA PRO A 54 16.71 -31.50 -38.26
C PRO A 54 16.95 -31.58 -39.78
N GLY A 55 17.63 -32.65 -40.20
CA GLY A 55 17.76 -32.98 -41.61
C GLY A 55 16.57 -33.83 -42.10
N SER A 56 16.01 -33.42 -43.24
CA SER A 56 15.39 -34.25 -44.29
C SER A 56 14.18 -35.17 -44.01
N ARG A 57 13.21 -35.03 -44.94
CA ARG A 57 12.07 -35.91 -45.34
C ARG A 57 10.70 -35.39 -44.86
N GLY A 58 9.77 -34.98 -45.73
CA GLY A 58 9.80 -34.75 -47.19
C GLY A 58 8.38 -34.71 -47.78
N LEU A 59 8.20 -33.99 -48.92
CA LEU A 59 6.92 -33.85 -49.68
C LEU A 59 5.80 -33.10 -48.87
N ASP A 60 4.90 -32.26 -49.38
CA ASP A 60 4.69 -31.54 -50.66
C ASP A 60 3.62 -30.43 -50.35
N ARG A 61 3.20 -29.43 -51.16
CA ARG A 61 3.44 -29.04 -52.57
C ARG A 61 3.16 -27.52 -52.75
N ARG A 62 3.93 -26.85 -53.62
CA ARG A 62 3.67 -25.59 -54.39
C ARG A 62 2.61 -24.57 -53.89
N VAL A 63 3.05 -23.31 -53.68
CA VAL A 63 2.49 -22.12 -54.39
C VAL A 63 3.67 -21.21 -54.80
N SER A 64 3.51 -20.48 -55.91
CA SER A 64 4.54 -19.79 -56.69
C SER A 64 4.60 -18.26 -56.47
N GLY A 65 5.79 -17.66 -56.62
CA GLY A 65 5.97 -16.21 -56.87
C GLY A 65 7.19 -15.57 -56.19
N GLY A 66 8.19 -15.15 -56.97
CA GLY A 66 9.23 -14.18 -56.55
C GLY A 66 9.17 -12.92 -57.44
N PRO A 67 10.25 -12.13 -57.60
CA PRO A 67 11.56 -12.14 -56.93
C PRO A 67 12.02 -10.72 -56.46
N ALA A 68 13.34 -10.49 -56.33
CA ALA A 68 14.06 -9.21 -56.07
C ALA A 68 14.08 -8.69 -54.61
N ALA A 69 15.16 -8.10 -54.06
CA ALA A 69 16.57 -7.98 -54.50
C ALA A 69 17.55 -7.78 -53.30
N ARG A 70 18.85 -8.01 -53.52
CA ARG A 70 20.03 -7.51 -52.76
C ARG A 70 20.72 -6.41 -53.63
N PRO A 71 21.67 -5.55 -53.17
CA PRO A 71 22.63 -5.62 -52.04
C PRO A 71 22.50 -4.39 -51.09
N SER A 72 23.41 -3.95 -50.19
CA SER A 72 24.87 -4.04 -49.91
C SER A 72 25.12 -4.02 -48.37
N ARG A 73 26.21 -4.46 -47.73
CA ARG A 73 27.67 -4.56 -47.97
C ARG A 73 28.50 -3.31 -47.59
N GLU A 74 28.89 -3.24 -46.31
CA GLU A 74 30.07 -2.60 -45.68
C GLU A 74 30.25 -3.38 -44.34
N GLN A 75 31.34 -4.04 -43.91
CA GLN A 75 32.81 -3.89 -43.95
C GLN A 75 33.42 -2.83 -43.00
N TYR A 76 33.77 -3.27 -41.78
CA TYR A 76 35.04 -2.87 -41.15
C TYR A 76 35.61 -3.98 -40.24
N ASP A 77 36.93 -3.95 -40.02
CA ASP A 77 37.79 -5.04 -39.50
C ASP A 77 38.30 -4.75 -38.06
N PRO A 78 38.71 -5.75 -37.23
CA PRO A 78 39.08 -5.54 -35.83
C PRO A 78 40.61 -5.61 -35.56
N ARG A 79 41.13 -4.90 -34.54
CA ARG A 79 42.36 -5.24 -33.77
C ARG A 79 42.74 -4.24 -32.66
N SER A 80 42.86 -4.72 -31.41
CA SER A 80 43.92 -4.41 -30.41
C SER A 80 43.51 -5.01 -29.04
N LEU A 81 43.88 -6.23 -28.65
CA LEU A 81 45.16 -6.74 -28.12
C LEU A 81 45.70 -6.14 -26.79
N ALA A 82 45.85 -7.08 -25.83
CA ALA A 82 46.84 -7.17 -24.74
C ALA A 82 46.59 -6.52 -23.36
N GLY A 83 46.72 -7.32 -22.29
CA GLY A 83 46.76 -6.86 -20.88
C GLY A 83 46.69 -7.99 -19.83
N ARG A 84 47.77 -8.24 -19.09
CA ARG A 84 47.99 -9.37 -18.14
C ARG A 84 48.93 -8.92 -16.99
N ARG A 85 48.93 -9.46 -15.76
CA ARG A 85 48.17 -10.55 -15.09
C ARG A 85 48.31 -10.44 -13.54
N HIS A 86 47.61 -11.31 -12.82
CA HIS A 86 47.96 -11.90 -11.50
C HIS A 86 47.62 -11.23 -10.15
N VAL A 87 47.41 -12.15 -9.20
CA VAL A 87 47.05 -12.05 -7.76
C VAL A 87 48.21 -12.68 -6.97
N PRO A 88 48.39 -12.34 -5.67
CA PRO A 88 48.69 -13.38 -4.68
C PRO A 88 47.77 -13.37 -3.44
N ARG A 89 47.70 -14.52 -2.77
CA ARG A 89 46.92 -14.78 -1.52
C ARG A 89 47.78 -14.55 -0.27
N GLY A 90 47.14 -14.27 0.87
CA GLY A 90 47.79 -14.33 2.19
C GLY A 90 46.79 -14.36 3.37
N GLN A 91 46.80 -15.44 4.14
CA GLN A 91 46.15 -15.68 5.44
C GLN A 91 47.10 -16.65 6.21
N PRO A 92 47.07 -16.84 7.57
CA PRO A 92 45.82 -17.05 8.32
C PRO A 92 45.80 -16.77 9.87
N ARG A 93 44.67 -17.12 10.49
CA ARG A 93 44.47 -17.59 11.90
C ARG A 93 44.68 -16.62 13.09
N SER A 94 43.62 -16.49 13.88
CA SER A 94 43.62 -16.96 15.28
C SER A 94 42.26 -17.59 15.66
N ARG A 95 42.29 -18.54 16.60
CA ARG A 95 41.13 -19.20 17.24
C ARG A 95 41.40 -19.23 18.73
N VAL A 96 40.43 -18.86 19.57
CA VAL A 96 40.39 -19.22 21.01
C VAL A 96 38.97 -19.69 21.34
N ARG A 97 38.83 -20.60 22.31
CA ARG A 97 37.60 -21.37 22.59
C ARG A 97 37.47 -21.60 24.11
N CYS A 98 36.23 -21.60 24.63
CA CYS A 98 35.83 -21.96 26.01
C CYS A 98 36.31 -20.97 27.11
N GLY A 99 35.66 -20.80 28.28
CA GLY A 99 34.55 -21.55 28.92
C GLY A 99 33.75 -20.71 29.96
N PRO A 100 33.01 -21.34 30.91
CA PRO A 100 31.74 -20.77 31.43
C PRO A 100 31.74 -20.30 32.92
N HIS A 101 30.54 -20.18 33.51
CA HIS A 101 30.13 -19.74 34.87
C HIS A 101 29.84 -18.22 35.02
N GLY A 102 28.87 -17.75 35.83
CA GLY A 102 27.94 -18.44 36.75
C GLY A 102 26.70 -17.59 37.10
N ARG A 103 25.80 -18.13 37.95
CA ARG A 103 24.58 -17.46 38.46
C ARG A 103 24.88 -16.63 39.74
N ALA A 104 23.82 -15.98 40.26
CA ALA A 104 23.63 -15.40 41.60
C ALA A 104 24.05 -13.93 41.76
N HIS A 105 23.48 -13.13 42.69
CA HIS A 105 22.14 -13.00 43.29
C HIS A 105 22.24 -11.80 44.27
N ARG A 106 21.13 -11.09 44.56
CA ARG A 106 20.97 -10.16 45.70
C ARG A 106 21.85 -8.90 45.69
N ASP A 107 21.61 -7.85 46.47
CA ASP A 107 20.38 -7.25 47.06
C ASP A 107 20.80 -5.80 47.47
N LEU A 108 19.97 -5.12 48.27
CA LEU A 108 20.20 -3.83 48.95
C LEU A 108 19.94 -2.57 48.11
N GLU A 109 19.43 -1.48 48.69
CA GLU A 109 18.39 -1.31 49.72
C GLU A 109 18.07 0.19 49.82
N SER A 110 16.95 0.54 50.47
CA SER A 110 16.59 1.91 50.89
C SER A 110 16.32 2.95 49.77
N GLY A 111 15.38 3.88 49.93
CA GLY A 111 14.40 4.03 51.01
C GLY A 111 13.69 5.39 50.96
N ARG A 112 12.59 5.52 51.72
CA ARG A 112 11.77 6.74 51.94
C ARG A 112 11.00 7.18 50.68
N ALA A 113 9.68 7.08 50.59
CA ALA A 113 8.60 7.37 51.54
C ALA A 113 8.56 8.83 52.01
N LEU A 114 7.56 9.56 51.50
CA LEU A 114 6.75 10.51 52.27
C LEU A 114 5.37 10.64 51.57
N ALA A 115 4.32 10.77 52.37
CA ALA A 115 2.92 10.77 51.93
C ALA A 115 2.30 12.18 52.05
N CYS A 116 0.96 12.23 52.07
CA CYS A 116 0.10 13.43 52.21
C CYS A 116 -0.08 14.24 50.91
N GLY A 117 -1.29 14.53 50.45
CA GLY A 117 -2.60 14.12 50.97
C GLY A 117 -3.76 14.44 49.99
N ALA A 118 -4.87 13.71 50.16
CA ALA A 118 -6.19 14.03 49.60
C ALA A 118 -6.84 15.18 50.43
N PRO A 119 -8.06 15.73 50.14
CA PRO A 119 -9.14 15.10 49.35
C PRO A 119 -10.08 16.00 48.49
N CYS A 120 -10.86 15.29 47.66
CA CYS A 120 -12.28 15.47 47.30
C CYS A 120 -12.96 16.87 47.29
N ALA A 121 -13.56 17.21 46.14
CA ALA A 121 -14.95 17.70 46.08
C ALA A 121 -15.63 17.44 44.70
N ARG A 122 -16.91 17.06 44.76
CA ARG A 122 -17.94 16.96 43.71
C ARG A 122 -19.19 17.70 44.27
N PRO A 123 -20.35 17.79 43.60
CA PRO A 123 -20.67 17.92 42.17
C PRO A 123 -21.62 19.13 41.92
N GLY A 124 -22.16 19.31 40.70
CA GLY A 124 -23.27 20.25 40.48
C GLY A 124 -23.89 20.19 39.09
N ALA A 125 -25.01 19.47 38.94
CA ALA A 125 -25.80 19.46 37.71
C ALA A 125 -26.99 20.43 37.81
N ARG A 126 -27.33 21.11 36.70
CA ARG A 126 -28.66 21.71 36.52
C ARG A 126 -29.17 21.44 35.11
N TRP A 127 -30.38 20.88 35.06
CA TRP A 127 -31.17 20.71 33.84
C TRP A 127 -32.02 21.97 33.60
N ALA A 128 -32.19 22.36 32.34
CA ALA A 128 -33.18 23.35 31.93
C ALA A 128 -33.91 22.82 30.68
N ALA A 129 -35.25 22.88 30.72
CA ALA A 129 -36.10 22.33 29.68
C ALA A 129 -36.13 23.19 28.40
N ARG A 130 -36.46 22.58 27.26
CA ARG A 130 -36.73 23.29 25.99
C ARG A 130 -38.14 22.97 25.49
N ALA A 131 -38.84 24.02 25.03
CA ALA A 131 -40.17 23.95 24.43
C ALA A 131 -40.17 23.25 23.04
N PRO A 132 -41.33 22.72 22.58
CA PRO A 132 -41.43 22.04 21.29
C PRO A 132 -41.52 23.03 20.11
N PRO A 133 -41.02 22.66 18.90
CA PRO A 133 -41.10 23.50 17.70
C PRO A 133 -42.46 23.35 16.97
N PRO A 134 -42.83 24.33 16.12
CA PRO A 134 -44.13 24.34 15.43
C PRO A 134 -44.23 23.31 14.28
N ARG A 135 -45.46 22.90 13.98
CA ARG A 135 -45.80 21.94 12.91
C ARG A 135 -45.74 22.61 11.53
N GLY A 136 -44.70 22.32 10.75
CA GLY A 136 -44.62 22.62 9.32
C GLY A 136 -44.67 21.32 8.49
N SER A 137 -45.35 21.32 7.35
CA SER A 137 -45.64 20.11 6.56
C SER A 137 -44.37 19.45 5.98
N ALA A 138 -44.41 18.11 5.84
CA ALA A 138 -43.25 17.32 5.43
C ALA A 138 -42.76 17.59 3.99
N PHE A 139 -43.61 18.13 3.12
CA PHE A 139 -43.31 18.30 1.69
C PHE A 139 -42.46 19.53 1.35
N SER A 140 -42.50 20.61 2.14
CA SER A 140 -41.71 21.82 1.87
C SER A 140 -40.22 21.66 2.18
N ARG A 141 -39.83 20.65 2.98
CA ARG A 141 -38.42 20.38 3.31
C ARG A 141 -37.65 19.61 2.24
N LEU A 142 -38.32 18.91 1.31
CA LEU A 142 -37.65 18.09 0.29
C LEU A 142 -37.02 18.91 -0.84
N ARG A 143 -37.55 20.11 -1.15
CA ARG A 143 -37.02 20.96 -2.23
C ARG A 143 -35.77 21.76 -1.86
N ALA A 144 -35.46 21.88 -0.56
CA ALA A 144 -34.26 22.57 -0.06
C ALA A 144 -32.99 21.66 -0.04
N LEU A 145 -33.14 20.35 -0.28
CA LEU A 145 -32.04 19.38 -0.20
C LEU A 145 -31.18 19.26 -1.48
N ASN A 146 -31.55 19.96 -2.56
CA ASN A 146 -30.78 20.04 -3.81
C ASN A 146 -29.95 21.32 -3.95
N ALA A 147 -29.96 22.21 -2.95
CA ALA A 147 -28.92 23.24 -2.87
C ALA A 147 -27.59 22.57 -2.50
N ALA A 148 -26.56 22.73 -3.33
CA ALA A 148 -25.21 22.31 -2.96
C ALA A 148 -24.84 22.95 -1.61
N PRO A 149 -24.35 22.19 -0.63
CA PRO A 149 -24.01 22.77 0.66
C PRO A 149 -22.90 23.80 0.46
N ALA A 150 -23.20 25.07 0.75
CA ALA A 150 -22.19 26.11 0.80
C ALA A 150 -21.07 25.63 1.73
N ALA A 151 -19.84 25.60 1.22
CA ALA A 151 -18.71 24.95 1.90
C ALA A 151 -18.53 25.54 3.31
N GLY A 152 -19.00 24.80 4.31
CA GLY A 152 -18.88 25.19 5.70
C GLY A 152 -17.41 25.35 6.03
N ARG A 153 -17.01 26.55 6.48
CA ARG A 153 -15.63 26.80 6.91
C ARG A 153 -15.36 26.02 8.20
N VAL A 154 -14.99 24.74 8.05
CA VAL A 154 -14.31 24.00 9.10
C VAL A 154 -13.12 24.84 9.53
N ALA A 155 -13.06 25.20 10.81
CA ALA A 155 -11.97 25.99 11.35
C ALA A 155 -10.66 25.23 11.10
N ARG A 156 -9.84 25.73 10.18
CA ARG A 156 -8.61 25.08 9.74
C ARG A 156 -7.57 25.21 10.86
N ILE A 157 -7.44 24.17 11.67
CA ILE A 157 -6.29 24.02 12.58
C ILE A 157 -5.05 23.85 11.70
N PRO A 158 -4.03 24.73 11.82
CA PRO A 158 -2.81 24.59 11.07
C PRO A 158 -2.09 23.28 11.39
N GLY A 159 -1.66 22.57 10.36
CA GLY A 159 -0.73 21.47 10.46
C GLY A 159 0.72 21.99 10.51
N PRO A 160 1.69 21.10 10.83
CA PRO A 160 3.09 21.48 10.88
C PRO A 160 3.61 21.82 9.47
N LEU A 161 4.16 23.02 9.29
CA LEU A 161 4.87 23.42 8.08
C LEU A 161 6.11 22.53 7.89
N LEU A 162 6.40 22.15 6.63
CA LEU A 162 7.67 21.51 6.30
C LEU A 162 8.80 22.55 6.33
N ARG A 163 9.97 22.17 6.84
CA ARG A 163 11.16 23.03 6.88
C ARG A 163 11.91 22.97 5.55
N VAL A 164 12.76 23.97 5.29
CA VAL A 164 13.79 23.87 4.26
C VAL A 164 14.70 22.68 4.59
N GLY A 165 14.97 21.82 3.61
CA GLY A 165 15.77 20.60 3.81
C GLY A 165 14.98 19.36 4.23
N VAL A 166 13.69 19.26 3.87
CA VAL A 166 12.79 18.10 4.10
C VAL A 166 13.53 16.76 3.96
N LYS A 167 13.62 15.99 5.06
CA LYS A 167 14.21 14.66 5.01
C LYS A 167 13.18 13.63 4.52
N VAL A 168 13.55 12.87 3.50
CA VAL A 168 12.72 11.81 2.91
C VAL A 168 13.35 10.45 3.21
N THR A 169 12.55 9.48 3.64
CA THR A 169 12.92 8.06 3.57
C THR A 169 12.09 7.38 2.49
N ALA A 170 12.74 6.86 1.45
CA ALA A 170 12.12 5.98 0.47
C ALA A 170 12.17 4.53 0.98
N CYS A 171 11.03 3.85 0.95
CA CYS A 171 10.89 2.46 1.35
C CYS A 171 10.40 1.62 0.17
N VAL A 172 11.27 0.75 -0.33
CA VAL A 172 10.93 -0.29 -1.31
C VAL A 172 10.54 -1.56 -0.55
N VAL A 173 9.33 -2.07 -0.80
CA VAL A 173 8.90 -3.37 -0.26
C VAL A 173 9.17 -4.46 -1.31
N SER A 174 10.13 -5.35 -1.02
CA SER A 174 10.58 -6.41 -1.92
C SER A 174 9.98 -7.77 -1.54
N TRP A 175 9.51 -8.55 -2.52
CA TRP A 175 9.19 -9.96 -2.34
C TRP A 175 9.25 -10.74 -3.66
N ASN A 176 10.34 -11.48 -3.85
CA ASN A 176 10.71 -12.13 -5.12
C ASN A 176 10.72 -11.15 -6.29
N THR A 177 11.51 -10.08 -6.15
CA THR A 177 11.58 -8.94 -7.09
C THR A 177 13.01 -8.60 -7.52
N ALA A 178 13.92 -9.59 -7.51
CA ALA A 178 15.33 -9.43 -7.84
C ALA A 178 15.58 -8.85 -9.24
N GLU A 179 14.68 -9.10 -10.21
CA GLU A 179 14.79 -8.56 -11.57
C GLU A 179 14.48 -7.06 -11.67
N TYR A 180 13.65 -6.52 -10.76
CA TYR A 180 13.21 -5.11 -10.79
C TYR A 180 14.07 -4.21 -9.89
N LEU A 181 14.59 -4.75 -8.78
CA LEU A 181 15.37 -4.02 -7.78
C LEU A 181 16.51 -3.14 -8.36
N PRO A 182 17.30 -3.55 -9.37
CA PRO A 182 18.36 -2.70 -9.91
C PRO A 182 17.84 -1.40 -10.52
N GLY A 183 16.67 -1.42 -11.18
CA GLY A 183 16.09 -0.25 -11.84
C GLY A 183 15.60 0.79 -10.83
N VAL A 184 14.75 0.35 -9.90
CA VAL A 184 14.21 1.23 -8.84
C VAL A 184 15.32 1.83 -7.98
N LEU A 185 16.30 1.02 -7.54
CA LEU A 185 17.39 1.49 -6.66
C LEU A 185 18.30 2.48 -7.38
N THR A 186 18.65 2.23 -8.65
CA THR A 186 19.41 3.20 -9.46
C THR A 186 18.64 4.51 -9.62
N SER A 187 17.34 4.45 -9.91
CA SER A 187 16.51 5.66 -10.07
C SER A 187 16.31 6.46 -8.78
N LEU A 188 16.29 5.79 -7.62
CA LEU A 188 16.22 6.41 -6.29
C LEU A 188 17.55 7.08 -5.89
N LEU A 189 18.69 6.41 -6.12
CA LEU A 189 20.01 6.98 -5.83
C LEU A 189 20.39 8.12 -6.78
N ALA A 190 19.80 8.18 -7.97
CA ALA A 190 19.98 9.27 -8.94
C ALA A 190 19.07 10.49 -8.70
N GLN A 191 18.27 10.53 -7.62
CA GLN A 191 17.35 11.64 -7.35
C GLN A 191 18.09 12.94 -7.00
N THR A 192 17.62 14.04 -7.56
CA THR A 192 18.13 15.40 -7.31
C THR A 192 17.76 15.97 -5.94
N HIS A 193 16.95 15.28 -5.14
CA HIS A 193 16.62 15.69 -3.77
C HIS A 193 17.72 15.25 -2.79
N PRO A 194 18.45 16.16 -2.14
CA PRO A 194 19.70 15.82 -1.44
C PRO A 194 19.52 15.06 -0.12
N ASN A 195 18.35 15.15 0.52
CA ASN A 195 18.07 14.55 1.82
C ASN A 195 17.16 13.31 1.66
N LEU A 196 17.68 12.28 0.98
CA LEU A 196 16.96 11.04 0.67
C LEU A 196 17.68 9.81 1.24
N ASP A 197 17.10 9.19 2.26
CA ASP A 197 17.52 7.86 2.75
C ASP A 197 16.77 6.78 1.93
N VAL A 198 17.49 5.76 1.43
CA VAL A 198 16.87 4.62 0.72
C VAL A 198 16.89 3.36 1.60
N LEU A 199 15.71 2.77 1.80
CA LEU A 199 15.47 1.55 2.57
C LEU A 199 14.76 0.50 1.71
N VAL A 200 15.24 -0.74 1.75
CA VAL A 200 14.52 -1.91 1.22
C VAL A 200 14.12 -2.80 2.38
N VAL A 201 12.84 -3.17 2.43
CA VAL A 201 12.33 -4.23 3.31
C VAL A 201 12.09 -5.45 2.44
N ASP A 202 13.03 -6.39 2.46
CA ASP A 202 12.87 -7.68 1.79
C ASP A 202 12.04 -8.63 2.66
N ASN A 203 10.96 -9.14 2.08
CA ASN A 203 9.90 -9.83 2.81
C ASN A 203 10.06 -11.36 2.76
N ALA A 204 11.28 -11.86 3.01
CA ALA A 204 11.66 -13.26 2.85
C ALA A 204 11.56 -13.74 1.38
N SER A 205 12.27 -13.05 0.48
CA SER A 205 12.45 -13.47 -0.91
C SER A 205 13.30 -14.74 -1.03
N LEU A 206 13.08 -15.49 -2.12
CA LEU A 206 13.77 -16.76 -2.41
C LEU A 206 14.49 -16.74 -3.78
N ASP A 207 14.61 -15.57 -4.40
CA ASP A 207 15.17 -15.34 -5.73
C ASP A 207 16.52 -14.60 -5.72
N GLY A 208 17.06 -14.31 -4.53
CA GLY A 208 18.27 -13.50 -4.35
C GLY A 208 18.04 -11.98 -4.29
N SER A 209 16.79 -11.53 -4.11
CA SER A 209 16.48 -10.09 -3.95
C SER A 209 17.35 -9.41 -2.89
N ASP A 210 17.62 -10.07 -1.77
CA ASP A 210 18.44 -9.54 -0.68
C ASP A 210 19.94 -9.43 -1.06
N ASP A 211 20.47 -10.36 -1.85
CA ASP A 211 21.82 -10.26 -2.44
C ASP A 211 21.92 -9.13 -3.46
N VAL A 212 20.87 -8.87 -4.26
CA VAL A 212 20.82 -7.70 -5.16
C VAL A 212 20.93 -6.40 -4.36
N VAL A 213 20.17 -6.25 -3.27
CA VAL A 213 20.23 -5.04 -2.43
C VAL A 213 21.61 -4.87 -1.79
N ARG A 214 22.27 -5.95 -1.36
CA ARG A 214 23.64 -5.89 -0.79
C ARG A 214 24.68 -5.35 -1.79
N GLY A 215 24.39 -5.34 -3.08
CA GLY A 215 25.21 -4.68 -4.11
C GLY A 215 25.15 -3.15 -4.11
N PHE A 216 24.19 -2.54 -3.40
CA PHE A 216 24.00 -1.08 -3.31
C PHE A 216 24.40 -0.60 -1.90
N PRO A 217 25.63 -0.12 -1.68
CA PRO A 217 26.15 0.17 -0.34
C PRO A 217 25.41 1.32 0.38
N ASP A 218 24.86 2.26 -0.38
CA ASP A 218 24.10 3.41 0.13
C ASP A 218 22.62 3.07 0.43
N VAL A 219 22.22 1.81 0.25
CA VAL A 219 20.85 1.33 0.49
C VAL A 219 20.78 0.49 1.75
N ARG A 220 19.91 0.88 2.68
CA ARG A 220 19.67 0.10 3.91
C ARG A 220 18.79 -1.12 3.60
N LEU A 221 19.21 -2.31 4.00
CA LEU A 221 18.42 -3.54 3.88
C LEU A 221 17.82 -3.98 5.24
N VAL A 222 16.55 -4.38 5.22
CA VAL A 222 15.88 -5.16 6.28
C VAL A 222 15.40 -6.47 5.66
N ALA A 223 16.07 -7.58 5.97
CA ALA A 223 15.70 -8.91 5.47
C ALA A 223 14.83 -9.65 6.50
N ASN A 224 13.53 -9.77 6.23
CA ASN A 224 12.60 -10.53 7.05
C ASN A 224 12.82 -12.04 6.87
N GLN A 225 12.54 -12.81 7.93
CA GLN A 225 12.55 -14.29 7.90
C GLN A 225 11.21 -14.90 7.48
N VAL A 226 10.16 -14.08 7.43
CA VAL A 226 8.79 -14.43 7.05
C VAL A 226 8.19 -13.30 6.22
N ASN A 227 7.35 -13.63 5.24
CA ASN A 227 6.64 -12.62 4.47
C ASN A 227 5.47 -12.07 5.28
N ARG A 228 5.58 -10.81 5.70
CA ARG A 228 4.60 -10.07 6.52
C ARG A 228 3.50 -9.38 5.70
N GLY A 229 3.47 -9.59 4.39
CA GLY A 229 2.66 -8.82 3.44
C GLY A 229 3.22 -7.41 3.22
N PHE A 230 2.66 -6.70 2.25
CA PHE A 230 3.02 -5.31 1.97
C PHE A 230 2.74 -4.40 3.16
N ALA A 231 1.57 -4.50 3.79
CA ALA A 231 1.19 -3.65 4.92
C ALA A 231 2.15 -3.81 6.12
N GLY A 232 2.57 -5.05 6.43
CA GLY A 232 3.52 -5.33 7.50
C GLY A 232 4.93 -4.81 7.20
N ALA A 233 5.40 -4.97 5.95
CA ALA A 233 6.71 -4.48 5.52
C ALA A 233 6.76 -2.94 5.43
N ALA A 234 5.71 -2.30 4.89
CA ALA A 234 5.59 -0.85 4.83
C ALA A 234 5.54 -0.24 6.25
N ASN A 235 4.86 -0.87 7.21
CA ASN A 235 4.90 -0.45 8.61
C ASN A 235 6.30 -0.54 9.23
N GLN A 236 7.13 -1.54 8.88
CA GLN A 236 8.54 -1.59 9.29
C GLN A 236 9.32 -0.41 8.69
N GLY A 237 9.06 -0.06 7.43
CA GLY A 237 9.61 1.13 6.78
C GLY A 237 9.27 2.42 7.55
N VAL A 238 8.00 2.66 7.84
CA VAL A 238 7.55 3.84 8.60
C VAL A 238 8.19 3.87 9.99
N ALA A 239 8.27 2.73 10.68
CA ALA A 239 8.88 2.64 12.00
C ALA A 239 10.41 2.89 12.01
N LEU A 240 11.08 2.80 10.85
CA LEU A 240 12.51 3.10 10.69
C LEU A 240 12.76 4.52 10.17
N ALA A 241 11.75 5.20 9.63
CA ALA A 241 11.80 6.59 9.13
C ALA A 241 11.65 7.62 10.28
N VAL A 242 12.27 7.37 11.43
CA VAL A 242 12.01 8.11 12.69
C VAL A 242 12.37 9.60 12.64
N ASP A 243 13.38 9.96 11.83
CA ASP A 243 13.85 11.34 11.66
C ASP A 243 13.37 11.98 10.34
N ALA A 244 12.47 11.31 9.60
CA ALA A 244 12.02 11.78 8.30
C ALA A 244 10.80 12.70 8.43
N ASP A 245 10.78 13.78 7.64
CA ASP A 245 9.61 14.64 7.46
C ASP A 245 8.57 13.97 6.54
N ALA A 246 9.06 13.22 5.55
CA ALA A 246 8.26 12.54 4.54
C ALA A 246 8.74 11.10 4.27
N PHE A 247 7.80 10.24 3.92
CA PHE A 247 7.99 8.81 3.68
C PHE A 247 7.48 8.48 2.27
N LEU A 248 8.37 8.08 1.37
CA LEU A 248 8.02 7.65 0.02
C LEU A 248 7.82 6.14 0.02
N VAL A 249 6.58 5.70 -0.14
CA VAL A 249 6.28 4.30 -0.47
C VAL A 249 6.61 4.10 -1.94
N CYS A 250 7.37 3.05 -2.25
CA CYS A 250 7.80 2.74 -3.60
C CYS A 250 7.66 1.23 -3.87
N ASN A 251 6.98 0.86 -4.95
CA ASN A 251 7.00 -0.50 -5.47
C ASN A 251 8.38 -0.81 -6.10
N PRO A 252 8.83 -2.08 -6.07
CA PRO A 252 10.14 -2.46 -6.61
C PRO A 252 10.21 -2.39 -8.15
N ASP A 253 9.06 -2.37 -8.84
CA ASP A 253 8.90 -2.31 -10.29
C ASP A 253 8.50 -0.90 -10.80
N ALA A 254 8.95 0.12 -10.08
CA ALA A 254 8.83 1.53 -10.44
C ALA A 254 10.21 2.14 -10.81
N THR A 255 10.25 2.98 -11.84
CA THR A 255 11.44 3.73 -12.27
C THR A 255 11.13 5.22 -12.27
N LEU A 256 11.82 5.98 -11.42
CA LEU A 256 11.55 7.40 -11.20
C LEU A 256 12.35 8.29 -12.17
N GLU A 257 11.75 9.38 -12.67
CA GLU A 257 12.52 10.43 -13.32
C GLU A 257 13.43 11.15 -12.30
N PRO A 258 14.59 11.73 -12.68
CA PRO A 258 15.63 12.20 -11.74
C PRO A 258 15.21 13.31 -10.76
N ASP A 259 14.07 13.97 -10.97
CA ASP A 259 13.57 15.05 -10.11
C ASP A 259 12.19 14.75 -9.49
N TYR A 260 11.71 13.50 -9.58
CA TYR A 260 10.44 13.05 -9.00
C TYR A 260 10.32 13.42 -7.52
N VAL A 261 11.32 13.05 -6.71
CA VAL A 261 11.28 13.27 -5.25
C VAL A 261 11.31 14.76 -4.92
N ALA A 262 12.15 15.55 -5.60
CA ALA A 262 12.23 17.00 -5.38
C ALA A 262 10.90 17.70 -5.72
N ARG A 263 10.27 17.32 -6.83
CA ARG A 263 8.96 17.86 -7.26
C ARG A 263 7.82 17.42 -6.34
N ALA A 264 7.82 16.16 -5.90
CA ALA A 264 6.83 15.66 -4.94
C ALA A 264 6.96 16.33 -3.56
N VAL A 265 8.19 16.54 -3.07
CA VAL A 265 8.49 17.27 -1.83
C VAL A 265 8.01 18.73 -1.92
N LYS A 266 8.30 19.42 -3.03
CA LYS A 266 7.80 20.79 -3.28
C LYS A 266 6.26 20.83 -3.18
N ALA A 267 5.58 19.95 -3.91
CA ALA A 267 4.11 19.85 -3.85
C ALA A 267 3.56 19.48 -2.46
N LEU A 268 4.32 18.74 -1.63
CA LEU A 268 3.93 18.43 -0.25
C LEU A 268 4.12 19.63 0.70
N ALA A 269 5.11 20.49 0.44
CA ALA A 269 5.45 21.66 1.24
C ALA A 269 4.54 22.87 0.99
N ASP A 270 4.08 23.07 -0.25
CA ASP A 270 3.33 24.26 -0.69
C ASP A 270 2.07 24.61 0.12
N ARG A 271 1.44 23.63 0.81
CA ARG A 271 0.21 23.87 1.58
C ARG A 271 0.12 23.09 2.88
N ASP A 272 -0.46 23.79 3.83
CA ASP A 272 -0.86 23.27 5.11
C ASP A 272 -1.89 22.13 4.98
N ARG A 273 -1.74 21.09 5.81
CA ARG A 273 -2.51 19.83 5.84
C ARG A 273 -2.48 18.95 4.58
N ARG A 274 -1.54 19.13 3.64
CA ARG A 274 -1.26 18.09 2.62
C ARG A 274 -0.59 16.89 3.29
N ALA A 275 -1.26 15.74 3.32
CA ALA A 275 -0.75 14.49 3.89
C ALA A 275 -0.01 13.61 2.88
N ALA A 276 -0.38 13.65 1.61
CA ALA A 276 0.28 12.86 0.59
C ALA A 276 0.29 13.54 -0.79
N VAL A 277 1.29 13.19 -1.59
CA VAL A 277 1.45 13.60 -2.99
C VAL A 277 1.60 12.36 -3.88
N GLN A 278 0.82 12.36 -4.95
CA GLN A 278 0.90 11.45 -6.08
C GLN A 278 1.55 12.16 -7.28
N GLY A 279 2.60 11.59 -7.85
CA GLY A 279 3.11 11.98 -9.16
C GLY A 279 2.34 11.35 -10.32
N LYS A 280 2.61 11.76 -11.56
CA LYS A 280 2.08 11.12 -12.76
C LYS A 280 2.82 9.81 -13.01
N LEU A 281 2.12 8.68 -12.90
CA LEU A 281 2.69 7.36 -13.21
C LEU A 281 2.23 6.89 -14.59
N TRP A 282 3.16 6.58 -15.48
CA TRP A 282 2.91 5.87 -16.72
C TRP A 282 3.14 4.38 -16.57
N ARG A 283 2.49 3.57 -17.41
CA ARG A 283 2.85 2.17 -17.57
C ARG A 283 4.14 2.07 -18.36
N SER A 284 5.12 1.34 -17.84
CA SER A 284 6.24 0.88 -18.66
C SER A 284 5.67 0.06 -19.83
N GLN A 285 6.24 0.22 -21.04
CA GLN A 285 5.62 -0.29 -22.26
C GLN A 285 5.62 -1.82 -22.34
N GLY A 286 4.52 -2.43 -21.87
CA GLY A 286 4.25 -3.84 -22.06
C GLY A 286 3.84 -4.16 -23.48
N ALA A 287 4.79 -4.69 -24.27
CA ALA A 287 4.71 -5.61 -25.41
C ALA A 287 3.61 -5.49 -26.52
N ASP A 288 2.61 -4.61 -26.44
CA ASP A 288 1.62 -4.37 -27.49
C ASP A 288 2.24 -3.49 -28.60
N PRO A 289 2.60 -4.03 -29.77
CA PRO A 289 3.28 -3.26 -30.81
C PRO A 289 2.34 -2.23 -31.45
N THR A 290 1.02 -2.38 -31.27
CA THR A 290 0.01 -1.47 -31.84
C THR A 290 -0.06 -0.12 -31.13
N ARG A 291 0.57 0.00 -29.95
CA ARG A 291 0.64 1.22 -29.13
C ARG A 291 2.07 1.73 -28.92
N ALA A 292 3.00 1.32 -29.78
CA ALA A 292 4.38 1.75 -29.70
C ALA A 292 4.48 3.29 -29.78
N GLY A 293 5.08 3.91 -28.76
CA GLY A 293 5.21 5.37 -28.64
C GLY A 293 4.09 6.06 -27.85
N GLU A 294 2.97 5.39 -27.54
CA GLU A 294 1.97 5.93 -26.63
C GLU A 294 2.49 5.93 -25.17
N ARG A 295 2.24 7.01 -24.44
CA ARG A 295 2.35 7.03 -22.97
C ARG A 295 0.99 6.68 -22.38
N ILE A 296 0.87 5.49 -21.78
CA ILE A 296 -0.37 5.06 -21.12
C ILE A 296 -0.29 5.44 -19.64
N ILE A 297 -1.27 6.18 -19.14
CA ILE A 297 -1.39 6.49 -17.71
C ILE A 297 -1.62 5.19 -16.94
N ASP A 298 -0.79 4.96 -15.91
CA ASP A 298 -1.06 3.93 -14.92
C ASP A 298 -1.95 4.45 -13.81
N THR A 299 -1.59 5.60 -13.23
CA THR A 299 -2.40 6.31 -12.23
C THR A 299 -1.97 7.77 -12.06
N THR A 300 -2.94 8.62 -11.73
CA THR A 300 -2.78 10.00 -11.27
C THR A 300 -3.49 10.23 -9.93
N GLY A 301 -3.68 9.16 -9.15
CA GLY A 301 -4.35 9.14 -7.85
C GLY A 301 -5.52 8.18 -7.82
N HIS A 302 -6.28 8.16 -6.72
CA HIS A 302 -7.47 7.32 -6.59
C HIS A 302 -8.77 8.08 -6.87
N LEU A 303 -9.71 7.38 -7.49
CA LEU A 303 -11.13 7.75 -7.59
C LEU A 303 -11.96 6.87 -6.68
N ALA A 304 -12.92 7.46 -5.97
CA ALA A 304 -13.89 6.76 -5.12
C ALA A 304 -15.30 6.90 -5.71
N PHE A 305 -16.06 5.80 -5.74
CA PHE A 305 -17.41 5.80 -6.28
C PHE A 305 -18.46 5.49 -5.20
N ARG A 306 -19.69 6.01 -5.37
CA ARG A 306 -20.81 5.75 -4.43
C ARG A 306 -21.16 4.27 -4.26
N THR A 307 -20.74 3.40 -5.18
CA THR A 307 -20.80 1.92 -5.08
C THR A 307 -19.71 1.31 -4.19
N ARG A 308 -18.84 2.12 -3.57
CA ARG A 308 -17.66 1.69 -2.80
C ARG A 308 -16.77 0.78 -3.63
N LEU A 309 -16.62 1.17 -4.89
CA LEU A 309 -15.56 0.75 -5.79
C LEU A 309 -14.55 1.90 -5.85
N PHE A 310 -13.31 1.54 -6.11
CA PHE A 310 -12.19 2.45 -6.25
C PHE A 310 -11.46 2.07 -7.54
N ARG A 311 -10.82 3.06 -8.18
CA ARG A 311 -10.01 2.88 -9.39
C ARG A 311 -8.85 3.86 -9.37
N ASN A 312 -7.81 3.53 -10.12
CA ASN A 312 -6.75 4.49 -10.45
C ASN A 312 -7.28 5.54 -11.44
N ARG A 313 -7.01 6.82 -11.15
CA ARG A 313 -7.43 7.97 -11.96
C ARG A 313 -6.62 8.01 -13.25
N GLY A 314 -7.31 7.97 -14.38
CA GLY A 314 -6.69 7.93 -15.70
C GLY A 314 -6.19 6.56 -16.16
N GLU A 315 -6.35 5.50 -15.36
CA GLU A 315 -5.82 4.16 -15.66
C GLU A 315 -6.18 3.66 -17.07
N GLY A 316 -5.15 3.34 -17.86
CA GLY A 316 -5.30 2.80 -19.22
C GLY A 316 -5.66 3.83 -20.30
N GLN A 317 -5.77 5.11 -19.95
CA GLN A 317 -5.90 6.20 -20.92
C GLN A 317 -4.54 6.55 -21.54
N VAL A 318 -4.54 6.99 -22.80
CA VAL A 318 -3.37 7.63 -23.41
C VAL A 318 -3.20 9.01 -22.78
N ASP A 319 -1.97 9.37 -22.39
CA ASP A 319 -1.62 10.70 -21.88
C ASP A 319 -1.48 11.68 -23.05
N VAL A 320 -2.50 12.52 -23.20
CA VAL A 320 -2.59 13.60 -24.21
C VAL A 320 -2.57 14.97 -23.53
N GLY A 321 -2.07 15.05 -22.29
CA GLY A 321 -2.04 16.27 -21.47
C GLY A 321 -3.29 16.51 -20.63
N GLN A 322 -4.27 15.58 -20.64
CA GLN A 322 -5.51 15.71 -19.86
C GLN A 322 -5.31 15.61 -18.33
N PHE A 323 -4.08 15.33 -17.89
CA PHE A 323 -3.65 15.32 -16.49
C PHE A 323 -2.47 16.26 -16.23
N ASP A 324 -2.32 17.34 -16.99
CA ASP A 324 -1.24 18.34 -16.78
C ASP A 324 -1.61 19.44 -15.76
N GLU A 325 -2.79 19.35 -15.15
CA GLU A 325 -3.20 20.21 -14.03
C GLU A 325 -2.99 19.53 -12.68
N ALA A 326 -2.28 20.20 -11.77
CA ALA A 326 -2.12 19.79 -10.37
C ALA A 326 -3.42 20.05 -9.58
N GLY A 327 -3.82 19.12 -8.71
CA GLY A 327 -5.11 19.21 -8.02
C GLY A 327 -5.24 18.32 -6.80
N GLU A 328 -6.28 18.55 -6.00
CA GLU A 328 -6.64 17.66 -4.91
C GLU A 328 -7.29 16.39 -5.50
N VAL A 329 -6.94 15.22 -4.95
CA VAL A 329 -7.52 13.93 -5.32
C VAL A 329 -8.15 13.28 -4.09
N PHE A 330 -8.91 12.19 -4.24
CA PHE A 330 -9.38 11.45 -3.06
C PHE A 330 -8.21 10.76 -2.34
N GLY A 331 -7.24 10.26 -3.10
CA GLY A 331 -6.20 9.39 -2.56
C GLY A 331 -5.01 9.18 -3.50
N VAL A 332 -3.99 8.49 -3.01
CA VAL A 332 -2.72 8.21 -3.69
C VAL A 332 -2.44 6.71 -3.75
N SER A 333 -1.82 6.23 -4.82
CA SER A 333 -1.57 4.81 -5.00
C SER A 333 -0.36 4.34 -4.21
N GLY A 334 -0.47 3.17 -3.58
CA GLY A 334 0.66 2.50 -2.92
C GLY A 334 1.83 2.15 -3.84
N ALA A 335 1.66 2.25 -5.18
CA ALA A 335 2.73 2.02 -6.14
C ALA A 335 3.89 3.03 -6.05
N LEU A 336 3.58 4.33 -5.91
CA LEU A 336 4.58 5.37 -5.68
C LEU A 336 3.91 6.63 -5.11
N ALA A 337 4.00 6.81 -3.78
CA ALA A 337 3.32 7.89 -3.07
C ALA A 337 4.19 8.46 -1.95
N LEU A 338 4.33 9.80 -1.95
CA LEU A 338 5.06 10.54 -0.92
C LEU A 338 4.08 10.98 0.18
N TYR A 339 4.24 10.47 1.39
CA TYR A 339 3.43 10.80 2.55
C TYR A 339 4.18 11.71 3.53
N ARG A 340 3.48 12.60 4.22
CA ARG A 340 3.96 13.34 5.39
C ARG A 340 3.96 12.41 6.61
N VAL A 341 5.11 12.22 7.26
CA VAL A 341 5.25 11.29 8.41
C VAL A 341 4.31 11.67 9.56
N ALA A 342 4.17 12.96 9.86
CA ALA A 342 3.22 13.44 10.86
C ALA A 342 1.75 13.07 10.56
N ALA A 343 1.36 13.01 9.28
CA ALA A 343 0.02 12.59 8.89
C ALA A 343 -0.16 11.07 9.03
N LEU A 344 0.86 10.28 8.68
CA LEU A 344 0.85 8.83 8.89
C LEU A 344 0.66 8.47 10.37
N HIS A 345 1.38 9.15 11.27
CA HIS A 345 1.23 8.95 12.72
C HIS A 345 -0.14 9.39 13.25
N ASP A 346 -0.68 10.53 12.78
CA ASP A 346 -2.01 11.03 13.17
C ASP A 346 -3.15 10.06 12.81
N VAL A 347 -3.00 9.32 11.70
CA VAL A 347 -4.04 8.40 11.22
C VAL A 347 -3.77 6.92 11.54
N ALA A 348 -2.72 6.65 12.32
CA ALA A 348 -2.36 5.31 12.75
C ALA A 348 -3.48 4.66 13.58
N CYS A 349 -3.80 3.42 13.24
CA CYS A 349 -4.86 2.64 13.88
C CYS A 349 -4.21 1.52 14.72
N ARG A 350 -4.21 1.68 16.05
CA ARG A 350 -3.60 0.73 17.01
C ARG A 350 -2.06 0.57 16.86
N GLY A 351 -1.38 1.62 16.40
CA GLY A 351 0.08 1.59 16.16
C GLY A 351 0.47 1.14 14.74
N GLU A 352 -0.50 0.81 13.89
CA GLU A 352 -0.29 0.43 12.49
C GLU A 352 -0.71 1.58 11.58
N VAL A 353 0.13 1.94 10.60
CA VAL A 353 -0.18 2.96 9.59
C VAL A 353 -0.91 2.32 8.41
N PHE A 354 -0.39 1.20 7.90
CA PHE A 354 -1.08 0.29 6.98
C PHE A 354 -1.68 -0.87 7.79
N ASP A 355 -2.90 -1.28 7.48
CA ASP A 355 -3.60 -2.29 8.29
C ASP A 355 -3.05 -3.70 8.03
N GLU A 356 -2.33 -4.28 9.00
CA GLU A 356 -1.69 -5.58 8.83
C GLU A 356 -2.70 -6.73 8.60
N ASP A 357 -3.98 -6.57 9.01
CA ASP A 357 -5.00 -7.59 8.76
C ASP A 357 -5.44 -7.63 7.27
N LEU A 358 -5.02 -6.66 6.42
CA LEU A 358 -5.21 -6.67 4.96
C LEU A 358 -4.10 -7.46 4.22
N PHE A 359 -2.92 -7.60 4.82
CA PHE A 359 -1.71 -8.21 4.24
C PHE A 359 -1.15 -7.46 3.00
N ALA A 360 -1.87 -7.41 1.89
CA ALA A 360 -1.53 -6.65 0.68
C ALA A 360 -2.78 -6.36 -0.18
N PHE A 361 -2.71 -5.29 -0.98
CA PHE A 361 -3.80 -4.67 -1.73
C PHE A 361 -4.87 -4.01 -0.83
N TRP A 362 -5.26 -2.78 -1.18
CA TRP A 362 -6.26 -1.92 -0.51
C TRP A 362 -5.79 -1.25 0.80
N GLU A 363 -4.58 -1.50 1.29
CA GLU A 363 -4.01 -0.75 2.43
C GLU A 363 -3.80 0.74 2.15
N ASP A 364 -3.58 1.11 0.88
CA ASP A 364 -3.50 2.48 0.39
C ASP A 364 -4.87 3.17 0.38
N VAL A 365 -5.89 2.54 -0.22
CA VAL A 365 -7.29 3.01 -0.19
C VAL A 365 -7.84 3.14 1.24
N ASP A 366 -7.43 2.23 2.15
CA ASP A 366 -7.74 2.33 3.57
C ASP A 366 -7.06 3.51 4.26
N LEU A 367 -5.82 3.83 3.88
CA LEU A 367 -5.07 4.96 4.38
C LEU A 367 -5.66 6.28 3.88
N ASP A 368 -5.95 6.39 2.58
CA ASP A 368 -6.61 7.55 1.96
C ASP A 368 -7.92 7.90 2.67
N TRP A 369 -8.77 6.89 2.91
CA TRP A 369 -10.05 7.12 3.58
C TRP A 369 -9.86 7.60 5.03
N ARG A 370 -8.86 7.06 5.75
CA ARG A 370 -8.51 7.54 7.10
C ARG A 370 -7.93 8.95 7.08
N LEU A 371 -7.08 9.30 6.11
CA LEU A 371 -6.57 10.66 5.89
C LEU A 371 -7.73 11.65 5.67
N ALA A 372 -8.68 11.31 4.80
CA ALA A 372 -9.85 12.13 4.54
C ALA A 372 -10.76 12.30 5.78
N LEU A 373 -10.99 11.23 6.56
CA LEU A 373 -11.75 11.27 7.82
C LEU A 373 -11.06 12.13 8.90
N ARG A 374 -9.74 12.25 8.84
CA ARG A 374 -8.91 13.10 9.70
C ARG A 374 -8.72 14.52 9.15
N GLY A 375 -9.34 14.84 8.01
CA GLY A 375 -9.30 16.16 7.40
C GLY A 375 -7.92 16.54 6.87
N TRP A 376 -7.13 15.56 6.44
CA TRP A 376 -5.96 15.77 5.61
C TRP A 376 -6.36 15.79 4.13
N SER A 377 -5.61 16.50 3.29
CA SER A 377 -5.76 16.47 1.84
C SER A 377 -4.67 15.62 1.19
N THR A 378 -5.04 14.90 0.13
CA THR A 378 -4.11 14.22 -0.78
C THR A 378 -4.07 14.99 -2.09
N TRP A 379 -2.90 15.04 -2.73
CA TRP A 379 -2.66 15.94 -3.86
C TRP A 379 -2.00 15.21 -5.03
N TYR A 380 -2.37 15.58 -6.25
CA TYR A 380 -1.73 15.14 -7.48
C TYR A 380 -0.86 16.26 -8.04
N THR A 381 0.37 15.93 -8.44
CA THR A 381 1.25 16.83 -9.20
C THR A 381 1.65 16.18 -10.53
N PRO A 382 1.47 16.87 -11.67
CA PRO A 382 1.88 16.38 -12.98
C PRO A 382 3.39 16.43 -13.18
N ASP A 383 4.07 17.31 -12.42
CA ASP A 383 5.50 17.58 -12.54
C ASP A 383 6.34 16.34 -12.20
N ALA A 384 5.97 15.59 -11.15
CA ALA A 384 6.71 14.42 -10.69
C ALA A 384 6.31 13.19 -11.54
N CYS A 385 7.13 12.83 -12.52
CA CYS A 385 6.84 11.73 -13.45
C CYS A 385 7.62 10.44 -13.11
N ALA A 386 7.00 9.28 -13.29
CA ALA A 386 7.67 7.98 -13.15
C ALA A 386 6.96 6.89 -13.96
N TRP A 387 7.65 5.76 -14.14
CA TRP A 387 7.16 4.58 -14.85
C TRP A 387 6.90 3.43 -13.86
N HIS A 388 5.89 2.61 -14.13
CA HIS A 388 5.51 1.44 -13.32
C HIS A 388 5.23 0.25 -14.23
N GLU A 389 5.94 -0.86 -14.04
CA GLU A 389 5.84 -2.05 -14.92
C GLU A 389 4.63 -2.94 -14.62
N ARG A 390 4.10 -2.90 -13.38
CA ARG A 390 3.11 -3.86 -12.87
C ARG A 390 3.58 -5.32 -12.96
N GLY A 391 4.89 -5.56 -12.94
CA GLY A 391 5.49 -6.88 -12.92
C GLY A 391 4.98 -7.76 -11.79
N GLY A 392 4.85 -7.18 -10.58
CA GLY A 392 4.29 -7.87 -9.41
C GLY A 392 2.76 -8.07 -9.44
N SER A 393 2.06 -7.46 -10.40
CA SER A 393 0.58 -7.47 -10.50
C SER A 393 0.06 -7.86 -11.89
N GLY A 394 0.88 -8.55 -12.68
CA GLY A 394 0.57 -8.95 -14.05
C GLY A 394 -0.66 -9.88 -14.21
N PRO A 395 -1.13 -10.14 -15.44
CA PRO A 395 -2.50 -10.62 -15.74
C PRO A 395 -2.89 -12.01 -15.20
N ARG A 396 -2.03 -12.70 -14.46
CA ARG A 396 -2.34 -13.99 -13.84
C ARG A 396 -3.25 -13.76 -12.63
N ARG A 397 -4.56 -13.96 -12.83
CA ARG A 397 -5.61 -14.06 -11.80
C ARG A 397 -5.27 -15.15 -10.76
N SER A 398 -4.34 -14.87 -9.84
CA SER A 398 -4.04 -15.74 -8.73
C SER A 398 -5.24 -15.80 -7.79
N ALA A 399 -5.62 -17.00 -7.37
CA ALA A 399 -6.68 -17.21 -6.40
C ALA A 399 -6.43 -16.52 -5.05
N VAL A 400 -5.19 -16.15 -4.73
CA VAL A 400 -4.87 -15.32 -3.56
C VAL A 400 -5.13 -13.84 -3.84
N VAL A 401 -4.65 -13.32 -4.97
CA VAL A 401 -4.81 -11.90 -5.34
C VAL A 401 -6.28 -11.54 -5.50
N GLU A 402 -7.07 -12.40 -6.16
CA GLU A 402 -8.51 -12.21 -6.31
C GLU A 402 -9.25 -12.33 -4.97
N ARG A 403 -8.85 -13.27 -4.10
CA ARG A 403 -9.40 -13.38 -2.74
C ARG A 403 -9.08 -12.13 -1.90
N LEU A 404 -7.84 -11.65 -1.92
CA LEU A 404 -7.42 -10.44 -1.19
C LEU A 404 -8.22 -9.24 -1.69
N ASN A 405 -8.29 -9.01 -3.01
CA ASN A 405 -9.08 -7.92 -3.58
C ASN A 405 -10.57 -7.95 -3.18
N PHE A 406 -11.17 -9.14 -3.11
CA PHE A 406 -12.57 -9.27 -2.69
C PHE A 406 -12.76 -9.06 -1.19
N VAL A 407 -11.95 -9.71 -0.36
CA VAL A 407 -12.02 -9.62 1.11
C VAL A 407 -11.65 -8.22 1.59
N ASN A 408 -10.52 -7.68 1.13
CA ASN A 408 -9.99 -6.41 1.60
C ASN A 408 -10.93 -5.25 1.26
N ARG A 409 -11.57 -5.24 0.07
CA ARG A 409 -12.66 -4.28 -0.24
C ARG A 409 -13.73 -4.29 0.86
N ALA A 410 -14.22 -5.48 1.25
CA ALA A 410 -15.25 -5.60 2.27
C ALA A 410 -14.76 -5.13 3.66
N LEU A 411 -13.50 -5.44 4.02
CA LEU A 411 -12.89 -4.99 5.27
C LEU A 411 -12.69 -3.47 5.32
N VAL A 412 -12.21 -2.85 4.24
CA VAL A 412 -11.98 -1.39 4.15
C VAL A 412 -13.31 -0.62 4.23
N VAL A 413 -14.36 -1.09 3.55
CA VAL A 413 -15.71 -0.51 3.67
C VAL A 413 -16.25 -0.69 5.09
N LEU A 414 -16.09 -1.88 5.68
CA LEU A 414 -16.49 -2.17 7.06
C LEU A 414 -15.68 -1.37 8.10
N LYS A 415 -14.46 -0.92 7.79
CA LYS A 415 -13.63 -0.13 8.68
C LYS A 415 -13.93 1.37 8.62
N ASN A 416 -14.10 1.92 7.40
CA ASN A 416 -14.06 3.37 7.19
C ASN A 416 -15.43 4.01 6.84
N ASP A 417 -16.33 3.31 6.14
CA ASP A 417 -17.66 3.87 5.82
C ASP A 417 -18.52 3.99 7.09
N HIS A 418 -19.56 4.82 7.09
CA HIS A 418 -20.44 5.08 8.24
C HIS A 418 -21.80 4.41 8.07
N PRO A 419 -22.42 3.77 9.09
CA PRO A 419 -23.50 2.81 8.84
C PRO A 419 -24.73 3.43 8.15
N PRO A 420 -25.26 4.60 8.59
CA PRO A 420 -26.30 5.32 7.85
C PRO A 420 -25.92 5.70 6.41
N SER A 421 -24.65 6.03 6.15
CA SER A 421 -24.16 6.40 4.80
C SER A 421 -24.09 5.18 3.88
N LEU A 422 -23.70 4.02 4.43
CA LEU A 422 -23.68 2.74 3.75
C LEU A 422 -25.11 2.22 3.50
N LEU A 423 -26.01 2.34 4.47
CA LEU A 423 -27.43 1.94 4.34
C LEU A 423 -28.14 2.71 3.22
N ARG A 424 -27.94 4.03 3.11
CA ARG A 424 -28.52 4.82 2.00
C ARG A 424 -27.99 4.42 0.63
N ALA A 425 -26.71 4.05 0.55
CA ALA A 425 -26.07 3.59 -0.68
C ALA A 425 -26.22 2.07 -0.92
N SER A 426 -26.88 1.37 -0.01
CA SER A 426 -26.86 -0.10 0.04
C SER A 426 -27.35 -0.79 -1.22
N PRO A 427 -28.33 -0.29 -2.01
CA PRO A 427 -28.72 -0.97 -3.25
C PRO A 427 -27.55 -1.08 -4.25
N GLY A 428 -26.82 0.01 -4.49
CA GLY A 428 -25.69 0.03 -5.43
C GLY A 428 -24.43 -0.68 -4.88
N VAL A 429 -24.18 -0.56 -3.58
CA VAL A 429 -23.07 -1.27 -2.92
C VAL A 429 -23.34 -2.78 -2.89
N ALA A 430 -24.55 -3.21 -2.54
CA ALA A 430 -24.96 -4.61 -2.56
C ALA A 430 -24.90 -5.17 -3.99
N PHE A 431 -25.51 -4.50 -4.98
CA PHE A 431 -25.47 -4.93 -6.38
C PHE A 431 -24.05 -5.18 -6.90
N THR A 432 -23.14 -4.21 -6.74
CA THR A 432 -21.73 -4.37 -7.17
C THR A 432 -20.94 -5.38 -6.32
N THR A 433 -21.37 -5.64 -5.08
CA THR A 433 -20.74 -6.66 -4.22
C THR A 433 -21.20 -8.06 -4.61
N THR A 434 -22.51 -8.26 -4.83
CA THR A 434 -23.10 -9.50 -5.33
C THR A 434 -22.52 -9.88 -6.70
N LEU A 435 -22.39 -8.92 -7.63
CA LEU A 435 -21.80 -9.20 -8.94
C LEU A 435 -20.29 -9.49 -8.87
N LYS A 436 -19.52 -8.84 -7.98
CA LYS A 436 -18.12 -9.26 -7.74
C LYS A 436 -18.01 -10.62 -7.05
N ALA A 437 -18.94 -10.95 -6.15
CA ALA A 437 -19.00 -12.26 -5.50
C ALA A 437 -19.32 -13.37 -6.50
N GLY A 438 -20.28 -13.12 -7.40
CA GLY A 438 -20.62 -14.01 -8.52
C GLY A 438 -19.48 -14.17 -9.51
N GLU A 439 -18.81 -13.08 -9.90
CA GLU A 439 -17.60 -13.13 -10.74
C GLU A 439 -16.52 -14.00 -10.09
N LEU A 440 -16.22 -13.79 -8.80
CA LEU A 440 -15.23 -14.59 -8.08
C LEU A 440 -15.63 -16.06 -7.95
N ALA A 441 -16.91 -16.34 -7.67
CA ALA A 441 -17.44 -17.69 -7.54
C ALA A 441 -17.42 -18.47 -8.85
N LEU A 442 -17.63 -17.80 -9.99
CA LEU A 442 -17.59 -18.40 -11.33
C LEU A 442 -16.15 -18.55 -11.86
N THR A 443 -15.35 -17.48 -11.77
CA THR A 443 -14.01 -17.45 -12.39
C THR A 443 -12.92 -18.08 -11.53
N VAL A 444 -13.02 -17.99 -10.20
CA VAL A 444 -12.06 -18.58 -9.26
C VAL A 444 -12.76 -19.16 -8.01
N PRO A 445 -13.55 -20.25 -8.13
CA PRO A 445 -14.38 -20.78 -7.04
C PRO A 445 -13.61 -21.04 -5.73
N SER A 446 -12.35 -21.48 -5.83
CA SER A 446 -11.49 -21.73 -4.68
C SER A 446 -11.07 -20.46 -3.93
N ALA A 447 -10.99 -19.31 -4.61
CA ALA A 447 -10.80 -18.00 -3.97
C ALA A 447 -12.07 -17.57 -3.23
N PHE A 448 -13.24 -17.76 -3.85
CA PHE A 448 -14.54 -17.49 -3.24
C PHE A 448 -14.76 -18.31 -1.95
N LEU A 449 -14.60 -19.63 -1.99
CA LEU A 449 -14.77 -20.48 -0.80
C LEU A 449 -13.78 -20.12 0.32
N ARG A 450 -12.52 -19.83 -0.01
CA ARG A 450 -11.52 -19.34 0.97
C ARG A 450 -11.80 -17.91 1.45
N SER A 451 -12.62 -17.12 0.75
CA SER A 451 -13.03 -15.79 1.21
C SER A 451 -13.96 -15.89 2.43
N LEU A 452 -14.83 -16.93 2.48
CA LEU A 452 -15.79 -17.16 3.57
C LEU A 452 -15.11 -17.29 4.94
N GLY A 453 -13.95 -17.96 5.00
CA GLY A 453 -13.15 -18.06 6.24
C GLY A 453 -12.61 -16.73 6.77
N SER A 454 -12.74 -15.63 6.02
CA SER A 454 -12.30 -14.29 6.40
C SER A 454 -13.30 -13.57 7.31
N VAL A 455 -14.48 -14.14 7.58
CA VAL A 455 -15.43 -13.62 8.60
C VAL A 455 -14.79 -13.50 9.98
N ARG A 456 -13.75 -14.29 10.28
CA ARG A 456 -12.95 -14.18 11.52
C ARG A 456 -12.25 -12.82 11.71
N LEU A 457 -12.09 -12.04 10.64
CA LEU A 457 -11.50 -10.70 10.69
C LEU A 457 -12.53 -9.63 11.09
N ILE A 458 -13.83 -9.88 10.89
CA ILE A 458 -14.92 -8.91 11.15
C ILE A 458 -14.87 -8.32 12.57
N PRO A 459 -14.69 -9.08 13.67
CA PRO A 459 -14.65 -8.51 15.02
C PRO A 459 -13.50 -7.52 15.22
N ARG A 460 -12.30 -7.82 14.67
CA ARG A 460 -11.14 -6.93 14.71
C ARG A 460 -11.38 -5.69 13.86
N THR A 461 -11.92 -5.84 12.65
CA THR A 461 -12.27 -4.74 11.76
C THR A 461 -13.31 -3.80 12.39
N LEU A 462 -14.30 -4.34 13.12
CA LEU A 462 -15.27 -3.55 13.90
C LEU A 462 -14.63 -2.82 15.09
N GLU A 463 -13.59 -3.38 15.71
CA GLU A 463 -12.81 -2.69 16.75
C GLU A 463 -11.98 -1.53 16.15
N ARG A 464 -11.31 -1.77 15.02
CA ARG A 464 -10.58 -0.75 14.25
C ARG A 464 -11.52 0.37 13.75
N ARG A 465 -12.72 0.02 13.26
CA ARG A 465 -13.80 0.95 12.93
C ARG A 465 -14.12 1.88 14.10
N ARG A 466 -14.27 1.36 15.32
CA ARG A 466 -14.52 2.21 16.51
C ARG A 466 -13.38 3.19 16.78
N HIS A 467 -12.13 2.82 16.54
CA HIS A 467 -10.98 3.74 16.62
C HIS A 467 -11.04 4.81 15.53
N VAL A 468 -11.20 4.42 14.26
CA VAL A 468 -11.27 5.35 13.12
C VAL A 468 -12.42 6.35 13.30
N GLN A 469 -13.63 5.87 13.57
CA GLN A 469 -14.82 6.72 13.69
C GLN A 469 -14.78 7.63 14.94
N ARG A 470 -14.09 7.23 16.02
CA ARG A 470 -13.91 8.06 17.22
C ARG A 470 -12.93 9.21 16.98
N ASN A 471 -11.89 8.97 16.18
CA ASN A 471 -10.85 9.96 15.92
C ASN A 471 -11.12 10.81 14.66
N ALA A 472 -12.16 10.51 13.88
CA ALA A 472 -12.56 11.30 12.72
C ALA A 472 -12.92 12.74 13.13
N THR A 473 -12.33 13.72 12.43
CA THR A 473 -12.60 15.16 12.59
C THR A 473 -13.48 15.71 11.48
N VAL A 474 -13.57 15.01 10.35
CA VAL A 474 -14.54 15.28 9.28
C VAL A 474 -15.68 14.29 9.40
N ALA A 475 -16.92 14.73 9.22
CA ALA A 475 -18.07 13.84 9.28
C ALA A 475 -17.96 12.78 8.17
N PRO A 476 -18.10 11.47 8.45
CA PRO A 476 -17.97 10.43 7.42
C PRO A 476 -18.93 10.59 6.23
N ALA A 477 -20.10 11.17 6.46
CA ALA A 477 -21.06 11.50 5.41
C ALA A 477 -20.58 12.65 4.51
N GLU A 478 -19.80 13.58 5.04
CA GLU A 478 -19.17 14.69 4.28
C GLU A 478 -18.03 14.18 3.42
N VAL A 479 -17.18 13.28 3.94
CA VAL A 479 -16.14 12.58 3.15
C VAL A 479 -16.76 11.88 1.93
N VAL A 480 -17.84 11.11 2.15
CA VAL A 480 -18.56 10.45 1.05
C VAL A 480 -19.23 11.47 0.11
N ALA A 481 -19.84 12.53 0.62
CA ALA A 481 -20.49 13.55 -0.21
C ALA A 481 -19.49 14.31 -1.11
N ARG A 482 -18.29 14.60 -0.60
CA ARG A 482 -17.22 15.33 -1.29
C ARG A 482 -16.50 14.47 -2.33
N TRP A 483 -16.16 13.23 -1.99
CA TRP A 483 -15.21 12.43 -2.77
C TRP A 483 -15.82 11.26 -3.54
N PHE A 484 -17.05 10.83 -3.23
CA PHE A 484 -17.60 9.62 -3.84
C PHE A 484 -18.50 10.00 -5.02
N GLU A 485 -17.97 9.77 -6.21
CA GLU A 485 -18.59 10.10 -7.50
C GLU A 485 -19.78 9.18 -7.85
N PRO A 486 -20.71 9.63 -8.71
CA PRO A 486 -21.65 8.74 -9.40
C PRO A 486 -20.93 7.59 -10.11
N PHE A 487 -21.59 6.45 -10.26
CA PHE A 487 -21.00 5.26 -10.86
C PHE A 487 -21.69 4.91 -12.18
N ASP A 488 -20.92 4.80 -13.27
CA ASP A 488 -21.44 4.27 -14.53
C ASP A 488 -21.57 2.74 -14.45
N TYR A 489 -22.82 2.30 -14.27
CA TYR A 489 -23.18 0.89 -14.28
C TYR A 489 -23.12 0.27 -15.68
N SER A 490 -23.31 1.03 -16.75
CA SER A 490 -23.40 0.52 -18.13
C SER A 490 -22.05 0.00 -18.61
N ASP A 491 -20.99 0.80 -18.50
CA ASP A 491 -19.62 0.39 -18.84
C ASP A 491 -19.10 -0.69 -17.92
N TRP A 492 -19.42 -0.60 -16.62
CA TRP A 492 -18.98 -1.59 -15.67
C TRP A 492 -19.66 -2.96 -15.90
N MET A 493 -20.95 -3.00 -16.24
CA MET A 493 -21.62 -4.25 -16.62
C MET A 493 -21.07 -4.81 -17.94
N ARG A 494 -20.80 -3.98 -18.96
CA ARG A 494 -20.11 -4.42 -20.20
C ARG A 494 -18.76 -5.08 -19.87
N ALA A 495 -17.98 -4.45 -19.01
CA ALA A 495 -16.70 -4.99 -18.57
C ALA A 495 -16.84 -6.26 -17.71
N TRP A 496 -17.87 -6.35 -16.85
CA TRP A 496 -18.16 -7.54 -16.05
C TRP A 496 -18.55 -8.74 -16.93
N TRP A 497 -19.45 -8.55 -17.89
CA TRP A 497 -19.83 -9.60 -18.86
C TRP A 497 -18.64 -10.14 -19.65
N ARG A 498 -17.67 -9.30 -20.02
CA ARG A 498 -16.41 -9.72 -20.68
C ARG A 498 -15.45 -10.49 -19.77
N ARG A 499 -15.66 -10.52 -18.45
CA ARG A 499 -14.79 -11.20 -17.48
C ARG A 499 -15.36 -12.52 -16.93
N VAL A 500 -16.67 -12.75 -17.11
CA VAL A 500 -17.40 -13.97 -16.69
C VAL A 500 -17.86 -14.85 -17.86
N ARG A 501 -17.85 -14.31 -19.09
CA ARG A 501 -17.74 -15.11 -20.31
C ARG A 501 -16.30 -15.59 -20.48
#